data_AF-A0A178XBP1-F1
#
_entry.id   AF-A0A178XBP1-F1
#
_cell.length_a   1.000
_cell.length_b   1.000
_cell.length_c   1.000
_cell.angle_alpha   90.00
_cell.angle_beta   90.00
_cell.angle_gamma   90.00
#
_symmetry.space_group_name_H-M   'P 1'
#
loop_
_entity.id
_entity.type
_entity.pdbx_description
1 polymer ?
#
loop_
_entity_poly.entity_id
_entity_poly.type
_entity_poly.pdbx_seq_one_letter_code
_entity_poly.pdbx_strand_id
1 'polypeptide(L)'
;MDALIAAAVPALEDRLDLERLNRPFAGRRFDSGEEFGKAVRKYIESDLARRADVHHSADLGAFLALLSVIGQLPALLATGRLTAASQVSDMDGWFHGFFSYYASGPPPRRLNELLALEDAGVVSFLGAEISIAADETAGTFVAASASHPDTVTARTLIEARLPDASVPRVSDPLLRNLRDTGALAEETVPDVDGATLPSGRIATTLNDFRLVTVDGVAHPRRFAVGPHTSVRSAGAFTRPRTNAISFRQNDALAREILRLANP
;
A
#
# COMPACT_ATOMS: atom_id res chain seq x y z
N MET A 1 15.78 2.79 -27.81
CA MET A 1 15.40 1.84 -26.75
C MET A 1 14.32 0.88 -27.25
N ASP A 2 13.23 1.38 -27.84
CA ASP A 2 12.07 0.57 -28.25
C ASP A 2 12.37 -0.54 -29.26
N ALA A 3 13.20 -0.27 -30.27
CA ALA A 3 13.62 -1.28 -31.24
C ALA A 3 14.43 -2.42 -30.59
N LEU A 4 15.22 -2.11 -29.56
CA LEU A 4 15.98 -3.10 -28.80
C LEU A 4 15.04 -3.98 -27.96
N ILE A 5 14.07 -3.36 -27.26
CA ILE A 5 13.06 -4.10 -26.49
C ILE A 5 12.23 -4.99 -27.40
N ALA A 6 11.79 -4.48 -28.56
CA ALA A 6 10.99 -5.24 -29.50
C ALA A 6 11.73 -6.45 -30.08
N ALA A 7 13.05 -6.34 -30.29
CA ALA A 7 13.87 -7.45 -30.74
C ALA A 7 14.17 -8.47 -29.62
N ALA A 8 14.41 -8.00 -28.39
CA ALA A 8 14.79 -8.86 -27.26
C ALA A 8 13.60 -9.57 -26.60
N VAL A 9 12.44 -8.91 -26.54
CA VAL A 9 11.20 -9.41 -25.94
C VAL A 9 10.05 -9.19 -26.93
N PRO A 10 9.93 -10.06 -27.95
CA PRO A 10 9.00 -9.85 -29.05
C PRO A 10 7.53 -9.94 -28.59
N ALA A 11 7.22 -10.87 -27.67
CA ALA A 11 5.91 -11.00 -27.05
C ALA A 11 5.59 -9.75 -26.19
N LEU A 12 4.49 -9.06 -26.49
CA LEU A 12 4.11 -7.83 -25.80
C LEU A 12 3.74 -8.09 -24.34
N GLU A 13 3.16 -9.26 -24.08
CA GLU A 13 2.77 -9.74 -22.76
C GLU A 13 3.95 -9.90 -21.80
N ASP A 14 5.13 -10.21 -22.32
CA ASP A 14 6.37 -10.40 -21.54
C ASP A 14 7.17 -9.12 -21.33
N ARG A 15 6.77 -8.00 -21.96
CA ARG A 15 7.43 -6.71 -21.75
C ARG A 15 7.05 -6.13 -20.40
N LEU A 16 8.07 -5.69 -19.66
CA LEU A 16 7.88 -5.04 -18.36
C LEU A 16 7.19 -3.68 -18.55
N ASP A 17 6.01 -3.56 -17.99
CA ASP A 17 5.22 -2.33 -17.94
C ASP A 17 4.64 -2.21 -16.53
N LEU A 18 5.26 -1.35 -15.71
CA LEU A 18 4.91 -1.21 -14.30
C LEU A 18 3.51 -0.62 -14.12
N GLU A 19 3.08 0.28 -14.99
CA GLU A 19 1.76 0.90 -14.92
C GLU A 19 0.67 -0.10 -15.27
N ARG A 20 0.87 -0.88 -16.33
CA ARG A 20 -0.05 -1.97 -16.70
C ARG A 20 -0.10 -3.06 -15.63
N LEU A 21 1.02 -3.39 -14.99
CA LEU A 21 1.05 -4.34 -13.89
C LEU A 21 0.31 -3.79 -12.66
N ASN A 22 0.53 -2.53 -12.30
CA ASN A 22 -0.12 -1.89 -11.15
C ASN A 22 -1.63 -1.74 -11.35
N ARG A 23 -2.07 -1.38 -12.57
CA ARG A 23 -3.46 -1.08 -12.90
C ARG A 23 -3.88 -1.76 -14.21
N PRO A 24 -4.12 -3.09 -14.21
CA PRO A 24 -4.37 -3.86 -15.44
C PRO A 24 -5.65 -3.49 -16.20
N PHE A 25 -6.55 -2.72 -15.55
CA PHE A 25 -7.80 -2.23 -16.13
C PHE A 25 -7.84 -0.71 -16.32
N ALA A 26 -6.75 0.02 -16.07
CA ALA A 26 -6.71 1.46 -16.28
C ALA A 26 -7.06 1.84 -17.72
N GLY A 27 -7.97 2.79 -17.88
CA GLY A 27 -8.43 3.28 -19.19
C GLY A 27 -9.28 2.29 -20.00
N ARG A 28 -9.46 1.04 -19.54
CA ARG A 28 -10.29 0.06 -20.25
C ARG A 28 -11.78 0.34 -20.01
N ARG A 29 -12.57 0.12 -21.06
CA ARG A 29 -14.03 0.29 -21.07
C ARG A 29 -14.67 -1.01 -21.56
N PHE A 30 -15.82 -1.33 -20.99
CA PHE A 30 -16.62 -2.52 -21.25
C PHE A 30 -18.08 -2.09 -21.36
N ASP A 31 -18.87 -2.87 -22.09
CA ASP A 31 -20.28 -2.56 -22.32
C ASP A 31 -21.14 -2.79 -21.08
N SER A 32 -20.70 -3.67 -20.17
CA SER A 32 -21.41 -4.03 -18.95
C SER A 32 -20.47 -4.50 -17.83
N GLY A 33 -21.00 -4.60 -16.61
CA GLY A 33 -20.34 -5.23 -15.47
C GLY A 33 -20.09 -6.72 -15.67
N GLU A 34 -20.94 -7.42 -16.45
CA GLU A 34 -20.74 -8.82 -16.81
C GLU A 34 -19.48 -9.00 -17.68
N GLU A 35 -19.31 -8.17 -18.71
CA GLU A 35 -18.13 -8.22 -19.58
C GLU A 35 -16.86 -7.82 -18.83
N PHE A 36 -16.96 -6.85 -17.91
CA PHE A 36 -15.86 -6.55 -16.98
C PHE A 36 -15.52 -7.77 -16.11
N GLY A 37 -16.53 -8.43 -15.54
CA GLY A 37 -16.35 -9.62 -14.71
C GLY A 37 -15.63 -10.75 -15.44
N LYS A 38 -16.04 -11.05 -16.69
CA LYS A 38 -15.34 -12.02 -17.57
C LYS A 38 -13.88 -11.63 -17.80
N ALA A 39 -13.60 -10.34 -17.97
CA ALA A 39 -12.23 -9.86 -18.15
C ALA A 39 -11.37 -9.99 -16.88
N VAL A 40 -11.95 -9.74 -15.70
CA VAL A 40 -11.27 -9.98 -14.40
C VAL A 40 -10.99 -11.46 -14.19
N ARG A 41 -11.98 -12.33 -14.42
CA ARG A 41 -11.81 -13.80 -14.35
C ARG A 41 -10.64 -14.25 -15.23
N LYS A 42 -10.65 -13.86 -16.51
CA LYS A 42 -9.58 -14.21 -17.46
C LYS A 42 -8.21 -13.71 -17.00
N TYR A 43 -8.13 -12.51 -16.42
CA TYR A 43 -6.90 -11.96 -15.87
C TYR A 43 -6.37 -12.81 -14.71
N ILE A 44 -7.25 -13.18 -13.76
CA ILE A 44 -6.89 -14.03 -12.62
C ILE A 44 -6.44 -15.43 -13.08
N GLU A 45 -7.17 -16.05 -14.00
CA GLU A 45 -6.83 -17.38 -14.55
C GLU A 45 -5.47 -17.35 -15.26
N SER A 46 -5.20 -16.27 -16.01
CA SER A 46 -3.93 -16.07 -16.71
C SER A 46 -2.78 -15.86 -15.73
N ASP A 47 -2.98 -15.10 -14.65
CA ASP A 47 -1.99 -14.93 -13.57
C ASP A 47 -1.69 -16.26 -12.86
N LEU A 48 -2.72 -17.05 -12.54
CA LEU A 48 -2.58 -18.36 -11.91
C LEU A 48 -1.79 -19.35 -12.79
N ALA A 49 -2.09 -19.40 -14.09
CA ALA A 49 -1.37 -20.25 -15.03
C ALA A 49 0.09 -19.80 -15.20
N ARG A 50 0.31 -18.49 -15.38
CA ARG A 50 1.63 -17.91 -15.64
C ARG A 50 2.59 -18.14 -14.47
N ARG A 51 2.14 -17.92 -13.22
CA ARG A 51 2.98 -18.09 -12.02
C ARG A 51 3.40 -19.53 -11.75
N ALA A 52 2.67 -20.51 -12.30
CA ALA A 52 2.99 -21.92 -12.17
C ALA A 52 3.95 -22.44 -13.26
N ASP A 53 4.22 -21.64 -14.30
CA ASP A 53 5.03 -22.03 -15.46
C ASP A 53 6.47 -21.52 -15.34
N VAL A 54 7.43 -22.46 -15.41
CA VAL A 54 8.87 -22.19 -15.35
C VAL A 54 9.38 -21.31 -16.50
N HIS A 55 8.67 -21.29 -17.64
CA HIS A 55 9.00 -20.43 -18.78
C HIS A 55 8.82 -18.94 -18.46
N HIS A 56 8.10 -18.60 -17.37
CA HIS A 56 7.92 -17.23 -16.89
C HIS A 56 8.78 -16.91 -15.66
N SER A 57 9.94 -17.56 -15.52
CA SER A 57 10.91 -17.32 -14.43
C SER A 57 11.40 -15.86 -14.31
N ALA A 58 11.24 -15.04 -15.36
CA ALA A 58 11.50 -13.60 -15.31
C ALA A 58 10.63 -12.87 -14.25
N ASP A 59 9.41 -13.34 -14.00
CA ASP A 59 8.52 -12.77 -12.98
C ASP A 59 9.07 -13.00 -11.56
N LEU A 60 9.67 -14.18 -11.32
CA LEU A 60 10.42 -14.46 -10.09
C LEU A 60 11.65 -13.56 -9.99
N GLY A 61 12.33 -13.31 -11.11
CA GLY A 61 13.43 -12.34 -11.18
C GLY A 61 12.99 -10.93 -10.78
N ALA A 62 11.87 -10.45 -11.29
CA ALA A 62 11.28 -9.15 -10.93
C ALA A 62 10.89 -9.09 -9.45
N PHE A 63 10.30 -10.15 -8.91
CA PHE A 63 10.02 -10.27 -7.47
C PHE A 63 11.30 -10.14 -6.61
N LEU A 64 12.35 -10.88 -6.96
CA LEU A 64 13.62 -10.82 -6.23
C LEU A 64 14.30 -9.45 -6.36
N ALA A 65 14.20 -8.80 -7.52
CA ALA A 65 14.68 -7.44 -7.73
C ALA A 65 13.95 -6.44 -6.83
N LEU A 66 12.61 -6.51 -6.75
CA LEU A 66 11.81 -5.69 -5.86
C LEU A 66 12.15 -5.90 -4.38
N LEU A 67 12.37 -7.15 -3.96
CA LEU A 67 12.87 -7.47 -2.61
C LEU A 67 14.26 -6.88 -2.34
N SER A 68 15.13 -6.85 -3.34
CA SER A 68 16.44 -6.20 -3.21
C SER A 68 16.28 -4.68 -3.02
N VAL A 69 15.46 -4.03 -3.86
CA VAL A 69 15.21 -2.58 -3.83
C VAL A 69 14.64 -2.14 -2.49
N ILE A 70 13.60 -2.81 -1.98
CA ILE A 70 12.96 -2.41 -0.71
C ILE A 70 13.95 -2.49 0.46
N GLY A 71 14.94 -3.39 0.41
CA GLY A 71 16.01 -3.48 1.40
C GLY A 71 16.99 -2.31 1.37
N GLN A 72 17.11 -1.59 0.25
CA GLN A 72 17.99 -0.43 0.10
C GLN A 72 17.34 0.90 0.50
N LEU A 73 16.00 0.98 0.49
CA LEU A 73 15.27 2.23 0.74
C LEU A 73 15.62 2.91 2.08
N PRO A 74 15.76 2.19 3.22
CA PRO A 74 16.15 2.85 4.48
C PRO A 74 17.49 3.57 4.41
N ALA A 75 18.48 2.98 3.73
CA ALA A 75 19.79 3.60 3.56
C ALA A 75 19.71 4.83 2.65
N LEU A 76 18.89 4.77 1.60
CA LEU A 76 18.63 5.90 0.70
C LEU A 76 17.94 7.05 1.43
N LEU A 77 16.89 6.77 2.23
CA LEU A 77 16.20 7.76 3.06
C LEU A 77 17.14 8.45 4.04
N ALA A 78 18.03 7.69 4.68
CA ALA A 78 19.02 8.22 5.63
C ALA A 78 20.01 9.21 4.99
N THR A 79 20.13 9.26 3.66
CA THR A 79 20.96 10.27 2.98
C THR A 79 20.36 11.67 2.99
N GLY A 80 19.04 11.80 3.20
CA GLY A 80 18.33 13.07 3.11
C GLY A 80 18.33 13.70 1.71
N ARG A 81 18.60 12.91 0.66
CA ARG A 81 18.71 13.39 -0.74
C ARG A 81 17.45 13.22 -1.57
N LEU A 82 16.41 12.60 -1.01
CA LEU A 82 15.11 12.50 -1.69
C LEU A 82 14.36 13.81 -1.50
N THR A 83 13.69 14.25 -2.56
CA THR A 83 12.71 15.33 -2.43
C THR A 83 11.55 14.85 -1.57
N ALA A 84 10.83 15.79 -0.97
CA ALA A 84 9.67 15.45 -0.17
C ALA A 84 8.61 14.71 -1.01
N ALA A 85 8.44 15.10 -2.28
CA ALA A 85 7.57 14.42 -3.23
C ALA A 85 8.02 12.97 -3.51
N SER A 86 9.31 12.72 -3.70
CA SER A 86 9.80 11.35 -3.93
C SER A 86 9.64 10.44 -2.73
N GLN A 87 9.72 10.99 -1.52
CA GLN A 87 9.45 10.21 -0.31
C GLN A 87 7.95 9.95 -0.09
N VAL A 88 7.10 10.99 -0.17
CA VAL A 88 5.68 10.88 0.19
C VAL A 88 4.84 10.29 -0.96
N SER A 89 5.01 10.77 -2.18
CA SER A 89 4.19 10.36 -3.33
C SER A 89 4.73 9.10 -3.99
N ASP A 90 6.03 9.09 -4.32
CA ASP A 90 6.61 8.00 -5.11
C ASP A 90 6.89 6.77 -4.25
N MET A 91 7.58 6.93 -3.11
CA MET A 91 7.97 5.81 -2.26
C MET A 91 6.85 5.35 -1.33
N ASP A 92 6.33 6.23 -0.47
CA ASP A 92 5.25 5.92 0.49
C ASP A 92 3.92 5.59 -0.22
N GLY A 93 3.65 6.22 -1.37
CA GLY A 93 2.46 6.00 -2.19
C GLY A 93 2.65 4.91 -3.25
N TRP A 94 3.15 5.28 -4.43
CA TRP A 94 3.15 4.42 -5.61
C TRP A 94 3.97 3.13 -5.43
N PHE A 95 5.23 3.23 -5.00
CA PHE A 95 6.15 2.10 -4.92
C PHE A 95 5.73 1.11 -3.85
N HIS A 96 5.38 1.58 -2.65
CA HIS A 96 4.94 0.67 -1.58
C HIS A 96 3.65 -0.07 -1.94
N GLY A 97 2.69 0.60 -2.60
CA GLY A 97 1.49 -0.03 -3.13
C GLY A 97 1.82 -1.07 -4.20
N PHE A 98 2.61 -0.69 -5.21
CA PHE A 98 3.03 -1.58 -6.29
C PHE A 98 3.81 -2.79 -5.78
N PHE A 99 4.79 -2.57 -4.90
CA PHE A 99 5.57 -3.64 -4.26
C PHE A 99 4.65 -4.60 -3.51
N SER A 100 3.72 -4.08 -2.71
CA SER A 100 2.80 -4.93 -1.94
C SER A 100 1.91 -5.76 -2.88
N TYR A 101 1.41 -5.16 -3.96
CA TYR A 101 0.63 -5.87 -4.96
C TYR A 101 1.46 -6.94 -5.69
N TYR A 102 2.60 -6.57 -6.28
CA TYR A 102 3.37 -7.48 -7.14
C TYR A 102 4.11 -8.54 -6.33
N ALA A 103 4.77 -8.15 -5.25
CA ALA A 103 5.67 -9.00 -4.49
C ALA A 103 5.00 -9.73 -3.32
N SER A 104 3.92 -9.19 -2.75
CA SER A 104 3.13 -9.95 -1.78
C SER A 104 1.99 -10.69 -2.46
N GLY A 105 1.25 -10.01 -3.35
CA GLY A 105 0.18 -10.56 -4.17
C GLY A 105 -0.97 -11.23 -3.41
N PRO A 106 -2.13 -11.43 -4.06
CA PRO A 106 -3.11 -12.38 -3.55
C PRO A 106 -2.54 -13.81 -3.69
N PRO A 107 -2.55 -14.63 -2.63
CA PRO A 107 -2.10 -16.02 -2.73
C PRO A 107 -2.92 -16.80 -3.77
N PRO A 108 -2.31 -17.70 -4.57
CA PRO A 108 -3.04 -18.47 -5.60
C PRO A 108 -4.28 -19.19 -5.07
N ARG A 109 -4.22 -19.71 -3.85
CA ARG A 109 -5.38 -20.32 -3.19
C ARG A 109 -6.55 -19.33 -3.02
N ARG A 110 -6.28 -18.09 -2.57
CA ARG A 110 -7.31 -17.06 -2.37
C ARG A 110 -7.91 -16.62 -3.70
N LEU A 111 -7.11 -16.58 -4.77
CA LEU A 111 -7.61 -16.30 -6.13
C LEU A 111 -8.56 -17.40 -6.62
N ASN A 112 -8.23 -18.68 -6.43
CA ASN A 112 -9.13 -19.78 -6.75
C ASN A 112 -10.43 -19.73 -5.94
N GLU A 113 -10.34 -19.41 -4.64
CA GLU A 113 -11.52 -19.23 -3.78
C GLU A 113 -12.39 -18.05 -4.26
N LEU A 114 -11.79 -16.94 -4.68
CA LEU A 114 -12.50 -15.79 -5.26
C LEU A 114 -13.23 -16.15 -6.56
N LEU A 115 -12.56 -16.88 -7.46
CA LEU A 115 -13.17 -17.37 -8.71
C LEU A 115 -14.34 -18.33 -8.43
N ALA A 116 -14.20 -19.23 -7.45
CA ALA A 116 -15.29 -20.14 -7.07
C ALA A 116 -16.51 -19.40 -6.50
N LEU A 117 -16.29 -18.34 -5.71
CA LEU A 117 -17.36 -17.49 -5.19
C LEU A 117 -18.04 -16.67 -6.29
N GLU A 118 -17.28 -16.20 -7.28
CA GLU A 118 -17.85 -15.51 -8.44
C GLU A 118 -18.64 -16.47 -9.33
N ASP A 119 -18.13 -17.68 -9.56
CA ASP A 119 -18.84 -18.75 -10.29
C ASP A 119 -20.16 -19.15 -9.62
N ALA A 120 -20.19 -19.17 -8.29
CA ALA A 120 -21.40 -19.42 -7.50
C ALA A 120 -22.37 -18.22 -7.46
N GLY A 121 -22.03 -17.07 -8.07
CA GLY A 121 -22.81 -15.85 -8.03
C GLY A 121 -22.85 -15.15 -6.67
N VAL A 122 -21.95 -15.50 -5.75
CA VAL A 122 -21.83 -14.90 -4.42
C VAL A 122 -21.03 -13.60 -4.48
N VAL A 123 -20.05 -13.52 -5.38
CA VAL A 123 -19.22 -12.34 -5.62
C VAL A 123 -19.40 -11.87 -7.06
N SER A 124 -19.47 -10.56 -7.27
CA SER A 124 -19.42 -9.93 -8.59
C SER A 124 -18.44 -8.76 -8.55
N PHE A 125 -17.79 -8.47 -9.68
CA PHE A 125 -16.81 -7.40 -9.77
C PHE A 125 -17.46 -6.08 -10.22
N LEU A 126 -17.30 -5.02 -9.42
CA LEU A 126 -17.95 -3.71 -9.65
C LEU A 126 -17.30 -2.83 -10.72
N GLY A 127 -16.11 -3.19 -11.19
CA GLY A 127 -15.31 -2.35 -12.10
C GLY A 127 -14.07 -1.73 -11.44
N ALA A 128 -13.23 -1.08 -12.26
CA ALA A 128 -12.09 -0.29 -11.78
C ALA A 128 -12.51 1.17 -11.52
N GLU A 129 -11.76 1.87 -10.68
CA GLU A 129 -12.05 3.27 -10.30
C GLU A 129 -13.48 3.45 -9.76
N ILE A 130 -13.87 2.60 -8.82
CA ILE A 130 -15.21 2.66 -8.24
C ILE A 130 -15.43 3.98 -7.49
N SER A 131 -16.63 4.53 -7.67
CA SER A 131 -17.18 5.62 -6.87
C SER A 131 -18.43 5.11 -6.15
N ILE A 132 -18.61 5.52 -4.90
CA ILE A 132 -19.75 5.10 -4.08
C ILE A 132 -20.38 6.35 -3.49
N ALA A 133 -21.70 6.49 -3.66
CA ALA A 133 -22.50 7.55 -3.07
C ALA A 133 -23.58 6.96 -2.16
N ALA A 134 -23.91 7.65 -1.08
CA ALA A 134 -25.08 7.31 -0.26
C ALA A 134 -26.33 7.98 -0.87
N ASP A 135 -27.39 7.20 -1.05
CA ASP A 135 -28.75 7.69 -1.29
C ASP A 135 -29.51 7.64 0.04
N GLU A 136 -29.57 8.78 0.73
CA GLU A 136 -30.22 8.90 2.03
C GLU A 136 -31.75 8.74 1.94
N THR A 137 -32.35 9.04 0.79
CA THR A 137 -33.81 8.90 0.60
C THR A 137 -34.19 7.43 0.49
N ALA A 138 -33.40 6.66 -0.27
CA ALA A 138 -33.62 5.22 -0.43
C ALA A 138 -33.00 4.37 0.70
N GLY A 139 -32.12 4.96 1.53
CA GLY A 139 -31.37 4.23 2.55
C GLY A 139 -30.41 3.20 1.97
N THR A 140 -29.79 3.52 0.82
CA THR A 140 -28.89 2.63 0.07
C THR A 140 -27.59 3.31 -0.32
N PHE A 141 -26.60 2.53 -0.72
CA PHE A 141 -25.40 2.97 -1.41
C PHE A 141 -25.53 2.66 -2.89
N VAL A 142 -25.07 3.58 -3.74
CA VAL A 142 -24.99 3.43 -5.19
C VAL A 142 -23.53 3.41 -5.59
N ALA A 143 -23.07 2.31 -6.16
CA ALA A 143 -21.74 2.16 -6.73
C ALA A 143 -21.79 2.36 -8.26
N ALA A 144 -20.82 3.11 -8.76
CA ALA A 144 -20.57 3.30 -10.19
C ALA A 144 -19.07 3.11 -10.47
N SER A 145 -18.73 2.85 -11.72
CA SER A 145 -17.36 2.53 -12.14
C SER A 145 -17.00 3.32 -13.39
N ALA A 146 -15.72 3.64 -13.55
CA ALA A 146 -15.27 4.19 -14.81
C ALA A 146 -15.28 3.14 -15.92
N SER A 147 -15.23 1.84 -15.61
CA SER A 147 -15.05 0.76 -16.58
C SER A 147 -16.28 0.45 -17.43
N HIS A 148 -17.51 0.74 -16.99
CA HIS A 148 -18.75 0.41 -17.71
C HIS A 148 -19.91 1.30 -17.21
N PRO A 149 -21.06 1.38 -17.91
CA PRO A 149 -22.16 2.26 -17.53
C PRO A 149 -23.03 1.76 -16.38
N ASP A 150 -23.01 0.45 -16.06
CA ASP A 150 -23.89 -0.12 -15.03
C ASP A 150 -23.65 0.47 -13.64
N THR A 151 -24.72 0.56 -12.85
CA THR A 151 -24.69 0.93 -11.44
C THR A 151 -25.21 -0.21 -10.57
N VAL A 152 -24.70 -0.31 -9.35
CA VAL A 152 -25.12 -1.32 -8.38
C VAL A 152 -25.62 -0.63 -7.12
N THR A 153 -26.77 -1.06 -6.60
CA THR A 153 -27.32 -0.55 -5.34
C THR A 153 -27.23 -1.61 -4.24
N ALA A 154 -26.89 -1.19 -3.02
CA ALA A 154 -26.80 -2.08 -1.86
C ALA A 154 -27.20 -1.36 -0.57
N ARG A 155 -27.78 -2.08 0.39
CA ARG A 155 -28.12 -1.51 1.71
C ARG A 155 -26.94 -1.47 2.68
N THR A 156 -25.87 -2.18 2.35
CA THR A 156 -24.70 -2.33 3.23
C THR A 156 -23.44 -2.10 2.41
N LEU A 157 -22.56 -1.24 2.94
CA LEU A 157 -21.22 -1.03 2.43
C LEU A 157 -20.22 -1.56 3.46
N ILE A 158 -19.30 -2.42 3.02
CA ILE A 158 -18.16 -2.86 3.82
C ILE A 158 -16.90 -2.33 3.15
N GLU A 159 -16.26 -1.36 3.78
CA GLU A 159 -14.93 -0.89 3.37
C GLU A 159 -13.86 -1.77 4.06
N ALA A 160 -13.22 -2.63 3.27
CA ALA A 160 -12.19 -3.56 3.75
C ALA A 160 -10.78 -3.18 3.30
N ARG A 161 -10.59 -2.00 2.69
CA ARG A 161 -9.26 -1.46 2.38
C ARG A 161 -8.64 -0.83 3.63
N LEU A 162 -7.32 -0.96 3.74
CA LEU A 162 -6.57 -0.17 4.71
C LEU A 162 -6.51 1.28 4.20
N PRO A 163 -6.92 2.26 5.01
CA PRO A 163 -6.83 3.66 4.61
C PRO A 163 -5.37 4.12 4.57
N ASP A 164 -5.09 5.12 3.75
CA ASP A 164 -3.82 5.83 3.80
C ASP A 164 -3.62 6.45 5.18
N ALA A 165 -2.36 6.56 5.61
CA ALA A 165 -2.02 7.28 6.84
C ALA A 165 -2.55 8.73 6.73
N SER A 166 -3.30 9.17 7.74
CA SER A 166 -3.76 10.56 7.79
C SER A 166 -4.08 11.01 9.20
N VAL A 167 -3.15 11.73 9.83
CA VAL A 167 -3.35 12.42 11.11
C VAL A 167 -4.57 13.37 11.07
N PRO A 168 -4.81 14.17 10.00
CA PRO A 168 -6.00 15.01 9.94
C PRO A 168 -7.33 14.23 9.95
N ARG A 169 -7.36 13.00 9.40
CA ARG A 169 -8.58 12.19 9.28
C ARG A 169 -8.75 11.12 10.36
N VAL A 170 -7.93 11.12 11.41
CA VAL A 170 -8.03 10.07 12.45
C VAL A 170 -9.41 10.03 13.10
N SER A 171 -9.95 8.82 13.23
CA SER A 171 -11.24 8.54 13.87
C SER A 171 -11.13 7.87 15.23
N ASP A 172 -9.92 7.51 15.66
CA ASP A 172 -9.67 6.98 16.99
C ASP A 172 -9.76 8.12 18.05
N PRO A 173 -10.55 7.95 19.14
CA PRO A 173 -10.71 8.99 20.15
C PRO A 173 -9.41 9.45 20.83
N LEU A 174 -8.48 8.54 21.08
CA LEU A 174 -7.19 8.86 21.70
C LEU A 174 -6.32 9.67 20.74
N LEU A 175 -6.17 9.21 19.50
CA LEU A 175 -5.37 9.91 18.49
C LEU A 175 -5.95 11.29 18.15
N ARG A 176 -7.29 11.41 18.05
CA ARG A 176 -7.95 12.72 17.91
C ARG A 176 -7.61 13.64 19.07
N ASN A 177 -7.79 13.18 20.31
CA ASN A 177 -7.50 14.01 21.47
C ASN A 177 -6.03 14.44 21.52
N LEU A 178 -5.08 13.54 21.24
CA LEU A 178 -3.67 13.89 21.20
C LEU A 178 -3.36 14.92 20.12
N ARG A 179 -3.94 14.78 18.92
CA ARG A 179 -3.80 15.77 17.84
C ARG A 179 -4.40 17.12 18.25
N ASP A 180 -5.65 17.12 18.72
CA ASP A 180 -6.41 18.35 19.03
C ASP A 180 -5.81 19.12 20.22
N THR A 181 -5.06 18.43 21.11
CA THR A 181 -4.33 19.05 22.22
C THR A 181 -2.87 19.38 21.89
N GLY A 182 -2.41 19.16 20.64
CA GLY A 182 -1.02 19.39 20.23
C GLY A 182 -0.03 18.34 20.75
N ALA A 183 -0.50 17.30 21.44
CA ALA A 183 0.32 16.22 21.98
C ALA A 183 0.76 15.18 20.94
N LEU A 184 0.32 15.32 19.68
CA LEU A 184 0.71 14.52 18.52
C LEU A 184 0.80 15.41 17.29
N ALA A 185 1.92 15.35 16.57
CA ALA A 185 2.12 16.01 15.29
C ALA A 185 2.02 15.04 14.10
N GLU A 186 1.71 15.60 12.94
CA GLU A 186 1.91 14.95 11.64
C GLU A 186 3.38 15.07 11.22
N GLU A 187 3.94 14.02 10.62
CA GLU A 187 5.27 14.08 10.02
C GLU A 187 5.27 15.03 8.82
N THR A 188 6.18 16.01 8.85
CA THR A 188 6.51 16.86 7.72
C THR A 188 7.86 16.43 7.15
N VAL A 189 7.88 16.05 5.87
CA VAL A 189 9.11 15.66 5.16
C VAL A 189 9.71 16.92 4.53
N PRO A 190 10.98 17.26 4.83
CA PRO A 190 11.64 18.40 4.20
C PRO A 190 12.00 18.09 2.74
N ASP A 191 11.85 19.09 1.88
CA ASP A 191 12.29 19.07 0.51
C ASP A 191 13.69 19.71 0.37
N VAL A 192 14.32 19.52 -0.79
CA VAL A 192 15.67 20.01 -1.08
C VAL A 192 15.78 21.53 -1.08
N ASP A 193 14.67 22.24 -1.30
CA ASP A 193 14.57 23.70 -1.28
C ASP A 193 14.12 24.27 0.08
N GLY A 194 13.88 23.42 1.07
CA GLY A 194 13.41 23.78 2.40
C GLY A 194 11.90 23.87 2.56
N ALA A 195 11.10 23.66 1.50
CA ALA A 195 9.67 23.42 1.66
C ALA A 195 9.43 22.12 2.44
N THR A 196 8.22 21.92 2.94
CA THR A 196 7.87 20.66 3.62
C THR A 196 6.56 20.11 3.08
N LEU A 197 6.45 18.77 3.07
CA LEU A 197 5.26 18.06 2.66
C LEU A 197 4.76 17.18 3.82
N PRO A 198 3.50 17.31 4.24
CA PRO A 198 2.92 16.40 5.22
C PRO A 198 2.81 15.00 4.62
N SER A 199 3.17 13.97 5.39
CA SER A 199 3.10 12.58 4.93
C SER A 199 1.83 11.85 5.36
N GLY A 200 0.94 12.48 6.14
CA GLY A 200 -0.20 11.80 6.74
C GLY A 200 0.14 10.99 8.00
N ARG A 201 1.41 10.78 8.31
CA ARG A 201 1.88 9.86 9.35
C ARG A 201 2.03 10.56 10.70
N ILE A 202 1.96 9.78 11.77
CA ILE A 202 2.25 10.25 13.13
C ILE A 202 3.76 10.53 13.23
N ALA A 203 4.11 11.75 13.62
CA ALA A 203 5.49 12.16 13.81
C ALA A 203 6.12 11.41 14.98
N THR A 204 7.24 10.74 14.72
CA THR A 204 8.05 10.08 15.74
C THR A 204 9.52 10.33 15.53
N THR A 205 10.30 10.35 16.62
CA THR A 205 11.76 10.23 16.51
C THR A 205 12.14 8.90 15.87
N LEU A 206 13.19 8.90 15.03
CA LEU A 206 13.52 7.75 14.19
C LEU A 206 14.22 6.60 14.95
N ASN A 207 14.92 6.92 16.04
CA ASN A 207 15.78 5.95 16.74
C ASN A 207 15.10 5.30 17.95
N ASP A 208 14.23 6.03 18.64
CA ASP A 208 13.58 5.62 19.88
C ASP A 208 12.04 5.75 19.85
N PHE A 209 11.47 6.06 18.68
CA PHE A 209 10.04 5.98 18.38
C PHE A 209 9.15 6.83 19.29
N ARG A 210 9.71 7.88 19.87
CA ARG A 210 8.97 8.81 20.75
C ARG A 210 8.01 9.61 19.91
N LEU A 211 6.79 9.75 20.43
CA LEU A 211 5.78 10.61 19.84
C LEU A 211 6.27 12.06 19.84
N VAL A 212 6.17 12.75 18.72
CA VAL A 212 6.53 14.17 18.60
C VAL A 212 5.26 15.01 18.70
N THR A 213 5.35 16.08 19.50
CA THR A 213 4.28 17.09 19.68
C THR A 213 4.30 18.13 18.57
N VAL A 214 3.27 18.96 18.47
CA VAL A 214 3.21 20.05 17.47
C VAL A 214 4.36 21.05 17.61
N ASP A 215 4.91 21.20 18.82
CA ASP A 215 6.06 22.06 19.11
C ASP A 215 7.41 21.40 18.72
N GLY A 216 7.39 20.22 18.09
CA GLY A 216 8.59 19.46 17.71
C GLY A 216 9.27 18.74 18.87
N VAL A 217 8.67 18.75 20.07
CA VAL A 217 9.24 18.12 21.27
C VAL A 217 8.85 16.64 21.32
N ALA A 218 9.84 15.77 21.46
CA ALA A 218 9.64 14.34 21.70
C ALA A 218 9.11 14.10 23.11
N HIS A 219 8.02 13.34 23.22
CA HIS A 219 7.41 13.05 24.52
C HIS A 219 8.32 12.15 25.37
N PRO A 220 8.50 12.44 26.68
CA PRO A 220 9.47 11.73 27.52
C PRO A 220 9.08 10.28 27.83
N ARG A 221 7.82 9.89 27.63
CA ARG A 221 7.31 8.54 27.96
C ARG A 221 6.23 7.98 27.02
N ARG A 222 6.03 8.57 25.83
CA ARG A 222 5.02 8.11 24.87
C ARG A 222 5.72 7.74 23.58
N PHE A 223 5.33 6.60 23.04
CA PHE A 223 5.94 5.99 21.89
C PHE A 223 4.84 5.63 20.89
N ALA A 224 5.15 5.71 19.61
CA ALA A 224 4.28 5.22 18.56
C ALA A 224 5.12 4.40 17.57
N VAL A 225 4.66 3.20 17.26
CA VAL A 225 5.29 2.30 16.28
C VAL A 225 4.23 1.69 15.38
N GLY A 226 4.60 1.43 14.13
CA GLY A 226 3.73 0.79 13.17
C GLY A 226 3.75 1.46 11.80
N PRO A 227 2.98 0.94 10.83
CA PRO A 227 3.01 1.38 9.44
C PRO A 227 2.46 2.79 9.20
N HIS A 228 1.96 3.50 10.23
CA HIS A 228 1.42 4.86 10.13
C HIS A 228 2.22 5.90 10.93
N THR A 229 3.46 5.58 11.32
CA THR A 229 4.39 6.55 11.95
C THR A 229 5.52 6.95 11.00
N SER A 230 6.34 7.93 11.38
CA SER A 230 7.54 8.36 10.63
C SER A 230 8.51 7.23 10.34
N VAL A 231 8.58 6.24 11.23
CA VAL A 231 9.34 5.01 10.96
C VAL A 231 8.47 4.08 10.14
N ARG A 232 8.67 4.08 8.83
CA ARG A 232 8.08 3.09 7.93
C ARG A 232 8.56 1.71 8.38
N SER A 233 7.68 0.89 8.95
CA SER A 233 8.07 -0.44 9.42
C SER A 233 8.28 -1.36 8.22
N ALA A 234 9.52 -1.42 7.73
CA ALA A 234 9.92 -2.33 6.66
C ALA A 234 10.19 -3.71 7.26
N GLY A 235 9.28 -4.66 7.02
CA GLY A 235 9.51 -6.06 7.38
C GLY A 235 8.30 -6.77 7.99
N ALA A 236 7.16 -6.73 7.30
CA ALA A 236 5.96 -7.47 7.70
C ALA A 236 6.19 -9.00 7.75
N PHE A 237 7.16 -9.50 6.98
CA PHE A 237 7.51 -10.92 6.93
C PHE A 237 8.96 -11.14 7.35
N THR A 238 9.15 -11.81 8.47
CA THR A 238 10.48 -12.18 8.98
C THR A 238 10.86 -13.58 8.50
N ARG A 239 12.12 -13.79 8.11
CA ARG A 239 12.64 -15.12 7.78
C ARG A 239 13.42 -15.68 8.97
N PRO A 240 13.46 -17.01 9.17
CA PRO A 240 14.29 -17.62 10.20
C PRO A 240 15.76 -17.18 10.09
N ARG A 241 16.39 -16.90 11.24
CA ARG A 241 17.82 -16.58 11.37
C ARG A 241 18.30 -15.31 10.66
N THR A 242 17.43 -14.34 10.37
CA THR A 242 17.84 -13.09 9.68
C THR A 242 18.02 -11.87 10.59
N ASN A 243 17.73 -11.96 11.89
CA ASN A 243 17.68 -10.81 12.80
C ASN A 243 16.90 -9.62 12.17
N ALA A 244 15.64 -9.91 11.81
CA ALA A 244 14.82 -9.05 10.97
C ALA A 244 14.71 -7.61 11.50
N ILE A 245 14.55 -6.65 10.59
CA ILE A 245 14.46 -5.21 10.91
C ILE A 245 13.36 -4.94 11.96
N SER A 246 12.17 -5.53 11.79
CA SER A 246 11.06 -5.37 12.73
C SER A 246 11.38 -5.88 14.13
N PHE A 247 12.14 -6.98 14.27
CA PHE A 247 12.61 -7.44 15.58
C PHE A 247 13.60 -6.47 16.20
N ARG A 248 14.59 -6.00 15.44
CA ARG A 248 15.56 -5.00 15.93
C ARG A 248 14.90 -3.70 16.38
N GLN A 249 13.90 -3.23 15.64
CA GLN A 249 13.11 -2.04 16.01
C GLN A 249 12.37 -2.25 17.34
N ASN A 250 11.65 -3.37 17.48
CA ASN A 250 10.91 -3.67 18.70
C ASN A 250 11.84 -3.90 19.91
N ASP A 251 12.99 -4.55 19.72
CA ASP A 251 14.01 -4.72 20.76
C ASP A 251 14.58 -3.39 21.24
N ALA A 252 14.86 -2.47 20.31
CA ALA A 252 15.34 -1.12 20.64
C ALA A 252 14.30 -0.33 21.45
N LEU A 253 13.03 -0.37 21.01
CA LEU A 253 11.93 0.25 21.75
C LEU A 253 11.77 -0.34 23.16
N ALA A 254 11.79 -1.67 23.27
CA ALA A 254 11.65 -2.35 24.55
C ALA A 254 12.76 -1.95 25.54
N ARG A 255 14.01 -1.86 25.07
CA ARG A 255 15.14 -1.37 25.88
C ARG A 255 14.91 0.06 26.37
N GLU A 256 14.41 0.94 25.51
CA GLU A 256 14.14 2.33 25.89
C GLU A 256 13.03 2.44 26.94
N ILE A 257 11.94 1.66 26.78
CA ILE A 257 10.86 1.60 27.77
C ILE A 257 11.39 1.08 29.11
N LEU A 258 12.18 0.00 29.11
CA LEU A 258 12.76 -0.57 30.33
C LEU A 258 13.71 0.41 31.05
N ARG A 259 14.51 1.16 30.30
CA ARG A 259 15.41 2.18 30.85
C ARG A 259 14.65 3.31 31.56
N LEU A 260 13.45 3.66 31.08
CA LEU A 260 12.60 4.66 31.72
C LEU A 260 11.83 4.12 32.93
N ALA A 261 11.50 2.81 32.92
CA ALA A 261 10.79 2.15 34.00
C ALA A 261 11.71 1.85 35.21
N ASN A 262 13.01 1.63 34.95
CA ASN A 262 14.04 1.37 35.95
C ASN A 262 15.12 2.47 35.90
N PRO A 263 14.80 3.70 36.35
CA PRO A 263 15.68 4.87 36.22
C PRO A 263 16.94 4.79 37.08
#